data_AF-A0A947B0N2-F1
#
_entry.id   AF-A0A947B0N2-F1
#
_cell.length_a   1.000
_cell.length_b   1.000
_cell.length_c   1.000
_cell.angle_alpha   90.00
_cell.angle_beta   90.00
_cell.angle_gamma   90.00
#
_symmetry.space_group_name_H-M   'P 1'
#
loop_
_entity.id
_entity.type
_entity.pdbx_description
1 polymer ?
#
loop_
_entity_poly.entity_id
_entity_poly.type
_entity_poly.pdbx_seq_one_letter_code
_entity_poly.pdbx_strand_id
1 'polypeptide(L)'
;PYGKSLRIEGDTGNFTGSALQGGDITVTGATGDWTGAGMTEGKISINKNCGRNTGEWMQGGEIWVDSRIRGLGRITSGQVYQAGEAIASDALL
;
A
#
# COMPACT_ATOMS: atom_id res chain seq x y z
N PRO A 1 -9.76 8.54 5.52
CA PRO A 1 -10.43 9.86 5.50
C PRO A 1 -9.64 10.92 4.70
N TYR A 2 -10.32 11.62 3.79
CA TYR A 2 -9.74 12.67 2.95
C TYR A 2 -9.14 13.85 3.74
N GLY A 3 -8.01 14.38 3.25
CA GLY A 3 -7.31 15.55 3.83
C GLY A 3 -6.63 15.29 5.18
N LYS A 4 -6.60 14.03 5.64
CA LYS A 4 -5.89 13.61 6.86
C LYS A 4 -4.64 12.84 6.47
N SER A 5 -3.57 13.05 7.23
CA SER A 5 -2.30 12.35 7.07
C SER A 5 -1.87 11.72 8.39
N LEU A 6 -1.37 10.49 8.33
CA LEU A 6 -0.72 9.78 9.43
C LEU A 6 0.73 9.48 9.03
N ARG A 7 1.67 9.84 9.90
CA ARG A 7 3.09 9.50 9.73
C ARG A 7 3.54 8.61 10.88
N ILE A 8 4.18 7.50 10.53
CA ILE A 8 4.72 6.52 11.47
C ILE A 8 6.23 6.48 11.25
N GLU A 9 6.97 6.77 12.32
CA GLU A 9 8.42 6.67 12.35
C GLU A 9 8.83 5.25 12.78
N GLY A 10 9.53 4.54 11.88
CA GLY A 10 9.91 3.14 12.08
C GLY A 10 9.01 2.15 11.35
N ASP A 11 9.07 0.89 11.77
CA ASP A 11 8.42 -0.23 11.10
C ASP A 11 6.98 -0.43 11.63
N THR A 12 6.11 -0.96 10.77
CA THR A 12 4.76 -1.40 11.13
C THR A 12 4.56 -2.89 10.83
N GLY A 13 3.51 -3.46 11.42
CA GLY A 13 3.17 -4.88 11.26
C GLY A 13 2.28 -5.18 10.06
N ASN A 14 1.63 -6.34 10.14
CA ASN A 14 0.65 -6.79 9.15
C ASN A 14 -0.57 -5.86 9.10
N PHE A 15 -1.26 -5.84 7.97
CA PHE A 15 -2.51 -5.07 7.76
C PHE A 15 -2.36 -3.56 7.90
N THR A 16 -1.15 -3.03 7.69
CA THR A 16 -0.92 -1.58 7.68
C THR A 16 -1.82 -0.92 6.63
N GLY A 17 -2.67 0.02 7.06
CA GLY A 17 -3.62 0.71 6.18
C GLY A 17 -4.73 -0.18 5.60
N SER A 18 -5.08 -1.29 6.26
CA SER A 18 -6.23 -2.11 5.88
C SER A 18 -7.53 -1.29 5.86
N ALA A 19 -8.34 -1.52 4.83
CA ALA A 19 -9.60 -0.83 4.56
C ALA A 19 -9.47 0.70 4.55
N LEU A 20 -8.33 1.24 4.07
CA LEU A 20 -8.18 2.69 3.92
C LEU A 20 -9.18 3.22 2.88
N GLN A 21 -9.94 4.22 3.29
CA GLN A 21 -10.95 4.93 2.49
C GLN A 21 -10.62 6.44 2.53
N GLY A 22 -9.56 6.81 1.81
CA GLY A 22 -9.05 8.18 1.65
C GLY A 22 -7.98 8.57 2.69
N GLY A 23 -7.29 9.69 2.44
CA GLY A 23 -6.19 10.17 3.28
C GLY A 23 -4.86 9.47 3.00
N ASP A 24 -3.83 9.89 3.72
CA ASP A 24 -2.45 9.48 3.44
C ASP A 24 -1.80 8.82 4.67
N ILE A 25 -1.14 7.69 4.46
CA ILE A 25 -0.30 7.03 5.46
C ILE A 25 1.14 7.01 4.94
N THR A 26 2.09 7.47 5.76
CA THR A 26 3.53 7.35 5.48
C THR A 26 4.22 6.55 6.58
N VAL A 27 4.96 5.53 6.19
CA VAL A 27 5.78 4.68 7.07
C VAL A 27 7.25 4.82 6.66
N THR A 28 8.10 5.34 7.55
CA THR A 28 9.53 5.50 7.24
C THR A 28 10.34 4.21 7.30
N GLY A 29 9.75 3.15 7.87
CA GLY A 29 10.31 1.81 7.93
C GLY A 29 9.70 0.84 6.92
N ALA A 30 9.74 -0.44 7.31
CA ALA A 30 9.13 -1.54 6.58
C ALA A 30 7.73 -1.86 7.11
N THR A 31 6.93 -2.53 6.28
CA THR A 31 5.61 -3.03 6.66
C THR A 31 5.52 -4.55 6.53
N GLY A 32 4.55 -5.13 7.24
CA GLY A 32 4.25 -6.56 7.19
C GLY A 32 3.39 -6.98 6.00
N ASP A 33 2.85 -8.17 6.12
CA ASP A 33 1.97 -8.78 5.12
C ASP A 33 0.60 -8.07 5.10
N TRP A 34 -0.14 -8.17 3.99
CA TRP A 34 -1.48 -7.58 3.81
C TRP A 34 -1.55 -6.05 3.97
N THR A 35 -0.45 -5.35 3.69
CA THR A 35 -0.46 -3.88 3.64
C THR A 35 -1.47 -3.41 2.58
N GLY A 36 -2.36 -2.48 2.95
CA GLY A 36 -3.43 -1.97 2.10
C GLY A 36 -4.55 -2.97 1.78
N ALA A 37 -4.71 -4.03 2.57
CA ALA A 37 -5.77 -5.00 2.32
C ALA A 37 -7.16 -4.36 2.35
N GLY A 38 -7.98 -4.59 1.33
CA GLY A 38 -9.31 -3.98 1.22
C GLY A 38 -9.33 -2.46 1.06
N MET A 39 -8.19 -1.83 0.75
CA MET A 39 -8.10 -0.39 0.50
C MET A 39 -8.95 -0.01 -0.72
N THR A 40 -9.77 1.03 -0.61
CA THR A 40 -10.61 1.53 -1.71
C THR A 40 -10.17 2.90 -2.21
N GLU A 41 -9.57 3.73 -1.35
CA GLU A 41 -9.14 5.10 -1.69
C GLU A 41 -7.98 5.55 -0.79
N GLY A 42 -7.26 6.60 -1.18
CA GLY A 42 -6.16 7.19 -0.40
C GLY A 42 -4.78 6.76 -0.88
N LYS A 43 -3.75 7.03 -0.08
CA LYS A 43 -2.36 6.71 -0.38
C LYS A 43 -1.64 6.08 0.80
N ILE A 44 -0.87 5.03 0.55
CA ILE A 44 0.08 4.46 1.51
C ILE A 44 1.48 4.58 0.91
N SER A 45 2.44 5.16 1.63
CA SER A 45 3.85 5.30 1.21
C SER A 45 4.78 4.67 2.22
N ILE A 46 5.67 3.80 1.74
CA ILE A 46 6.52 2.92 2.55
C ILE A 46 7.97 3.06 2.07
N ASN A 47 8.85 3.57 2.94
CA ASN A 47 10.22 3.90 2.54
C ASN A 47 11.16 2.68 2.48
N LYS A 48 10.76 1.53 3.05
CA LYS A 48 11.54 0.28 2.99
C LYS A 48 10.74 -0.83 2.31
N ASN A 49 10.81 -2.03 2.87
CA ASN A 49 10.22 -3.23 2.30
C ASN A 49 8.76 -3.40 2.72
N CYS A 50 8.00 -4.08 1.88
CA CYS A 50 6.64 -4.52 2.17
C CYS A 50 6.54 -6.06 2.13
N GLY A 51 5.64 -6.61 2.94
CA GLY A 51 5.40 -8.04 3.05
C GLY A 51 4.74 -8.68 1.82
N ARG A 52 4.17 -9.87 2.03
CA ARG A 52 3.36 -10.62 1.06
C ARG A 52 1.92 -10.10 1.05
N ASN A 53 1.17 -10.45 0.00
CA ASN A 53 -0.24 -10.09 -0.15
C ASN A 53 -0.48 -8.56 -0.08
N THR A 54 0.48 -7.76 -0.55
CA THR A 54 0.35 -6.30 -0.61
C THR A 54 -0.79 -5.95 -1.56
N GLY A 55 -1.77 -5.18 -1.09
CA GLY A 55 -2.98 -4.83 -1.85
C GLY A 55 -4.00 -5.97 -1.99
N GLU A 56 -4.02 -6.96 -1.08
CA GLU A 56 -5.06 -8.00 -1.10
C GLU A 56 -6.48 -7.40 -1.03
N TRP A 57 -7.32 -7.69 -2.01
CA TRP A 57 -8.67 -7.12 -2.16
C TRP A 57 -8.71 -5.60 -2.32
N MET A 58 -7.61 -4.99 -2.78
CA MET A 58 -7.57 -3.57 -3.10
C MET A 58 -8.54 -3.25 -4.24
N GLN A 59 -9.35 -2.21 -4.05
CA GLN A 59 -10.40 -1.72 -4.95
C GLN A 59 -10.18 -0.25 -5.34
N GLY A 60 -9.02 0.31 -5.02
CA GLY A 60 -8.63 1.65 -5.45
C GLY A 60 -7.57 2.28 -4.56
N GLY A 61 -7.18 3.50 -4.90
CA GLY A 61 -6.09 4.24 -4.25
C GLY A 61 -4.70 3.82 -4.72
N GLU A 62 -3.69 4.22 -3.96
CA GLU A 62 -2.28 4.05 -4.33
C GLU A 62 -1.43 3.47 -3.18
N ILE A 63 -0.60 2.47 -3.49
CA ILE A 63 0.44 1.96 -2.58
C ILE A 63 1.81 2.20 -3.22
N TRP A 64 2.69 2.91 -2.52
CA TRP A 64 4.05 3.22 -2.96
C TRP A 64 5.06 2.57 -2.03
N VAL A 65 5.98 1.79 -2.59
CA VAL A 65 7.05 1.12 -1.84
C VAL A 65 8.40 1.46 -2.48
N ASP A 66 9.28 2.13 -1.74
CA ASP A 66 10.58 2.59 -2.26
C ASP A 66 11.59 1.44 -2.45
N SER A 67 11.41 0.34 -1.72
CA SER A 67 12.27 -0.85 -1.81
C SER A 67 11.49 -2.05 -2.33
N ARG A 68 11.64 -3.22 -1.72
CA ARG A 68 11.07 -4.48 -2.25
C ARG A 68 9.67 -4.78 -1.70
N ILE A 69 8.77 -5.18 -2.59
CA ILE A 69 7.51 -5.86 -2.26
C ILE A 69 7.74 -7.37 -2.34
N ARG A 70 7.50 -8.10 -1.24
CA ARG A 70 7.71 -9.57 -1.25
C ARG A 70 6.69 -10.32 -2.10
N GLY A 71 5.47 -9.81 -2.20
CA GLY A 71 4.44 -10.36 -3.07
C GLY A 71 3.18 -9.50 -3.07
N LEU A 72 2.54 -9.45 -4.23
CA LEU A 72 1.25 -8.77 -4.42
C LEU A 72 0.10 -9.71 -4.06
N GLY A 73 -0.98 -9.13 -3.54
CA GLY A 73 -2.26 -9.81 -3.36
C GLY A 73 -3.16 -9.67 -4.59
N ARG A 74 -4.43 -10.02 -4.44
CA ARG A 74 -5.43 -9.77 -5.48
C ARG A 74 -5.85 -8.30 -5.51
N ILE A 75 -5.30 -7.54 -6.45
CA ILE A 75 -5.65 -6.14 -6.70
C ILE A 75 -6.75 -6.11 -7.76
N THR A 76 -7.92 -5.61 -7.40
CA THR A 76 -9.06 -5.47 -8.33
C THR A 76 -8.99 -4.15 -9.08
N SER A 77 -8.56 -3.09 -8.39
CA SER A 77 -8.37 -1.75 -8.95
C SER A 77 -7.41 -0.90 -8.11
N GLY A 78 -6.94 0.21 -8.70
CA GLY A 78 -5.90 1.06 -8.11
C GLY A 78 -4.47 0.65 -8.49
N GLN A 79 -3.48 1.38 -7.99
CA GLN A 79 -2.09 1.29 -8.44
C GLN A 79 -1.14 0.89 -7.32
N VAL A 80 -0.22 -0.01 -7.61
CA VAL A 80 0.91 -0.34 -6.72
C VAL A 80 2.22 -0.04 -7.43
N TYR A 81 3.06 0.75 -6.76
CA TYR A 81 4.37 1.17 -7.24
C TYR A 81 5.48 0.54 -6.42
N GLN A 82 6.51 0.07 -7.10
CA GLN A 82 7.76 -0.38 -6.50
C GLN A 82 8.93 0.40 -7.09
N ALA A 83 9.74 1.04 -6.25
CA ALA A 83 10.88 1.85 -6.67
C ALA A 83 10.52 2.90 -7.75
N GLY A 84 9.32 3.48 -7.66
CA GLY A 84 8.80 4.47 -8.61
C GLY A 84 8.14 3.90 -9.87
N GLU A 85 8.20 2.59 -10.10
CA GLU A 85 7.57 1.94 -11.26
C GLU A 85 6.23 1.32 -10.88
N ALA A 86 5.20 1.51 -11.71
CA ALA A 86 3.92 0.83 -11.53
C ALA A 86 4.07 -0.67 -11.84
N ILE A 87 3.81 -1.53 -10.86
CA ILE A 87 3.92 -2.98 -10.99
C ILE A 87 2.58 -3.72 -10.92
N ALA A 88 1.51 -3.02 -10.55
CA ALA A 88 0.14 -3.51 -10.65
C ALA A 88 -0.80 -2.34 -10.92
N SER A 89 -1.74 -2.55 -11.84
CA SER A 89 -2.74 -1.58 -12.24
C SER A 89 -3.95 -2.24 -12.87
N ASP A 90 -5.10 -1.56 -12.83
CA ASP A 90 -6.31 -1.90 -13.59
C ASP A 90 -6.05 -2.17 -15.08
N ALA A 91 -5.04 -1.53 -15.66
CA ALA A 91 -4.71 -1.63 -17.08
C ALA A 91 -3.87 -2.87 -17.47
N LEU A 92 -3.51 -3.73 -16.52
CA LEU A 92 -2.68 -4.93 -16.73
C LEU A 92 -3.47 -6.24 -16.54
N LEU A 93 -4.81 -6.17 -16.45
CA LEU A 93 -5.73 -7.30 -16.42
C LEU A 93 -6.50 -7.45 -17.74
#